data_AF-A8QFW4-F1
#
_entry.id   AF-A8QFW4-F1
#
_cell.length_a   1.000
_cell.length_b   1.000
_cell.length_c   1.000
_cell.angle_alpha   90.00
_cell.angle_beta   90.00
_cell.angle_gamma   90.00
#
_symmetry.space_group_name_H-M   'P 1'
#
loop_
_entity.id
_entity.type
_entity.pdbx_description
1 polymer ?
#
loop_
_entity_poly.entity_id
_entity_poly.type
_entity_poly.pdbx_seq_one_letter_code
_entity_poly.pdbx_strand_id
1 'polypeptide(L)' 'MLWQCHVRLVICLDPLTDPMTCYPYFSFKKQQLVKVRERFSLETREIIDTPVANLFVYEAVLTNMEIRSGSK' A
#
# COMPACT_ATOMS: atom_id res chain seq x y z
N MET A 1 -9.52 6.64 5.71
CA MET A 1 -10.09 6.62 4.34
C MET A 1 -10.06 5.23 3.71
N LEU A 2 -8.93 4.72 3.19
CA LEU A 2 -8.89 3.46 2.40
C LEU A 2 -9.62 2.28 3.08
N TRP A 3 -9.32 2.03 4.36
CA TRP A 3 -9.98 0.99 5.15
C TRP A 3 -11.49 1.22 5.34
N GLN A 4 -11.88 2.41 5.83
CA GLN A 4 -13.27 2.77 6.14
C GLN A 4 -14.18 2.77 4.91
N CYS A 5 -13.63 3.13 3.75
CA CYS A 5 -14.38 3.21 2.49
C CYS A 5 -14.28 1.91 1.67
N HIS A 6 -13.66 0.86 2.18
CA HIS A 6 -13.44 -0.40 1.48
C HIS A 6 -12.83 -0.23 0.07
N VAL A 7 -11.86 0.69 -0.04
CA VAL A 7 -11.20 0.97 -1.32
C VAL A 7 -10.40 -0.25 -1.76
N ARG A 8 -10.62 -0.70 -3.01
CA ARG A 8 -9.94 -1.87 -3.60
C ARG A 8 -8.91 -1.51 -4.66
N LEU A 9 -8.99 -0.30 -5.22
CA LEU A 9 -8.10 0.18 -6.27
C LEU A 9 -7.71 1.61 -5.95
N VAL A 10 -6.41 1.88 -6.02
CA VAL A 10 -5.83 3.22 -5.93
C VAL A 10 -5.07 3.46 -7.23
N ILE A 11 -5.37 4.58 -7.90
CA ILE A 11 -4.67 5.00 -9.11
C ILE A 11 -3.84 6.21 -8.75
N CYS A 12 -2.52 6.09 -8.90
CA CYS A 12 -1.58 7.19 -8.68
C CYS A 12 -1.17 7.74 -10.05
N LEU A 13 -1.48 9.01 -10.29
CA LEU A 13 -1.14 9.69 -11.54
C LEU A 13 0.24 10.35 -11.45
N ASP A 14 0.66 10.72 -10.24
CA ASP A 14 1.97 11.30 -9.96
C ASP A 14 3.00 10.23 -9.57
N PRO A 15 4.29 10.47 -9.83
CA PRO A 15 5.36 9.57 -9.41
C PRO A 15 5.37 9.39 -7.89
N LEU A 16 5.23 8.14 -7.44
CA LEU A 16 5.29 7.78 -6.02
C LEU A 16 6.70 7.93 -5.41
N THR A 17 7.71 8.27 -6.20
CA THR A 17 9.12 8.39 -5.78
C THR A 17 9.48 9.77 -5.23
N ASP A 18 8.62 10.77 -5.38
CA ASP A 18 8.90 12.12 -4.87
C ASP A 18 8.50 12.23 -3.39
N PRO A 19 9.45 12.43 -2.46
CA PRO A 19 9.18 12.51 -1.03
C PRO A 19 8.41 13.77 -0.62
N MET A 20 8.33 14.80 -1.46
CA MET A 20 7.54 16.01 -1.21
C MET A 20 6.04 15.78 -1.46
N THR A 21 5.71 14.82 -2.32
CA THR A 21 4.33 14.54 -2.76
C THR A 21 3.83 13.15 -2.31
N CYS A 22 4.74 12.22 -1.99
CA CYS A 22 4.42 10.88 -1.53
C CYS A 22 5.06 10.59 -0.15
N TYR A 23 4.25 10.70 0.90
CA TYR A 23 4.63 10.23 2.24
C TYR A 23 4.92 8.71 2.18
N PRO A 24 5.86 8.16 2.98
CA PRO A 24 6.24 6.74 2.91
C PRO A 24 5.18 5.84 3.55
N TYR A 25 4.00 5.76 2.94
CA TYR A 25 2.93 4.83 3.32
C TYR A 25 3.00 3.51 2.52
N PHE A 26 3.86 3.41 1.52
CA PHE A 26 3.98 2.29 0.58
C PHE A 26 5.45 2.00 0.24
N SER A 27 5.76 0.76 -0.14
CA SER A 27 7.09 0.38 -0.64
C SER A 27 6.99 -0.24 -2.03
N PHE A 28 7.92 0.12 -2.91
CA PHE A 28 8.03 -0.50 -4.25
C PHE A 28 8.67 -1.89 -4.23
N LYS A 29 9.16 -2.36 -3.07
CA LYS A 29 9.78 -3.68 -2.97
C LYS A 29 8.75 -4.72 -2.59
N LYS A 30 8.77 -5.83 -3.33
CA LYS A 30 7.98 -7.02 -3.03
C LYS A 30 8.26 -7.50 -1.60
N GLN A 31 7.22 -7.96 -0.91
CA GLN A 31 7.23 -8.46 0.47
C GLN A 31 7.73 -7.44 1.51
N GLN A 32 7.71 -6.14 1.19
CA GLN A 32 8.06 -5.12 2.15
C GLN A 32 6.81 -4.56 2.85
N LEU A 33 6.87 -4.52 4.18
CA LEU A 33 5.84 -3.98 5.05
C LEU A 33 6.18 -2.56 5.49
N VAL A 34 5.22 -1.65 5.35
CA VAL A 34 5.30 -0.28 5.86
C VAL A 34 4.25 -0.09 6.95
N LYS A 35 4.67 0.39 8.12
CA LYS A 35 3.76 0.73 9.23
C LYS A 35 3.41 2.21 9.17
N VAL A 36 2.12 2.50 9.06
CA VAL A 36 1.61 3.87 8.99
C VAL A 36 0.99 4.24 10.33
N ARG A 37 1.68 5.13 11.06
CA ARG A 37 1.23 5.69 12.35
C ARG A 37 0.79 4.63 13.37
N GLU A 38 1.41 3.45 13.34
CA GLU A 38 1.13 2.30 14.22
C GLU A 38 -0.31 1.72 14.17
N ARG A 39 -1.19 2.24 13.30
CA ARG A 39 -2.59 1.81 13.19
C ARG A 39 -2.83 0.91 11.99
N PHE A 40 -2.11 1.16 10.90
CA PHE A 40 -2.22 0.38 9.70
C PHE A 40 -0.85 -0.14 9.29
N SER A 41 -0.85 -1.31 8.65
CA SER A 41 0.28 -1.75 7.86
C SER A 41 -0.14 -1.94 6.41
N LEU A 42 0.75 -1.60 5.50
CA LEU A 42 0.61 -1.85 4.07
C LEU A 42 1.77 -2.72 3.63
N GLU A 43 1.45 -3.91 3.14
CA GLU A 43 2.41 -4.85 2.56
C GLU A 43 2.29 -4.82 1.04
N THR A 44 3.41 -4.67 0.34
CA THR A 44 3.45 -4.88 -1.12
C THR A 44 3.65 -6.36 -1.39
N ARG A 45 2.56 -7.07 -1.66
CA ARG A 45 2.56 -8.53 -1.81
C ARG A 45 3.18 -8.96 -3.15
N GLU A 46 2.73 -8.34 -4.24
CA GLU A 46 3.21 -8.64 -5.58
C GLU A 46 3.50 -7.37 -6.37
N ILE A 47 4.44 -7.49 -7.32
CA ILE A 47 4.68 -6.50 -8.37
C ILE A 47 4.32 -7.20 -9.67
N ILE A 48 3.35 -6.65 -10.39
CA ILE A 48 2.81 -7.25 -11.60
C ILE A 48 3.44 -6.53 -12.79
N ASP A 49 4.23 -7.28 -13.56
CA ASP A 49 4.81 -6.77 -14.80
C ASP A 49 3.71 -6.49 -15.81
N THR A 50 3.81 -5.34 -16.49
CA THR A 50 2.86 -4.97 -17.54
C THR A 50 3.61 -4.66 -18.83
N PRO A 51 3.00 -4.95 -20.00
CA PRO A 51 3.58 -4.57 -21.29
C PRO A 51 3.42 -3.07 -21.58
N VAL A 52 2.69 -2.33 -20.74
CA VAL A 52 2.40 -0.90 -20.95
C VAL A 52 3.52 -0.08 -20.34
N ALA A 53 4.16 0.74 -21.18
CA ALA A 53 5.23 1.63 -20.72
C ALA A 53 4.72 2.58 -19.62
N ASN A 54 5.53 2.76 -18.58
CA ASN A 54 5.27 3.65 -17.44
C ASN A 54 4.04 3.27 -16.59
N LEU A 55 3.48 2.07 -16.76
CA LEU A 55 2.45 1.53 -15.87
C LEU A 55 3.08 0.52 -14.90
N PHE A 56 2.99 0.84 -13.61
CA PHE A 56 3.42 -0.05 -12.53
C PHE A 56 2.19 -0.53 -11.76
N VAL A 57 2.06 -1.85 -11.63
CA VAL A 57 0.93 -2.46 -10.91
C VAL A 57 1.46 -3.20 -9.70
N TYR A 58 0.87 -2.90 -8.55
CA TYR A 58 1.23 -3.48 -7.27
C TYR A 58 0.00 -4.13 -6.64
N GLU A 59 0.15 -5.35 -6.16
CA GLU A 59 -0.82 -5.94 -5.24
C GLU A 59 -0.40 -5.58 -3.82
N ALA A 60 -1.30 -4.96 -3.06
CA ALA A 60 -1.02 -4.55 -1.69
C ALA A 60 -2.06 -5.07 -0.71
N VAL A 61 -1.60 -5.46 0.48
CA VAL A 61 -2.44 -5.88 1.60
C VAL A 61 -2.43 -4.79 2.66
N LEU A 62 -3.57 -4.12 2.82
CA LEU A 62 -3.80 -3.17 3.90
C LEU A 62 -4.37 -3.90 5.11
N THR A 63 -3.68 -3.85 6.24
CA THR A 63 -4.13 -4.43 7.51
C THR A 63 -4.41 -3.32 8.51
N ASN A 64 -5.59 -3.36 9.14
CA ASN A 64 -5.87 -2.55 10.32
C ASN A 64 -5.34 -3.27 11.57
N MET A 65 -4.28 -2.72 12.17
CA MET A 65 -3.61 -3.27 13.34
C MET A 65 -4.32 -2.94 14.66
N GLU A 66 -5.27 -1.98 14.64
CA GLU A 66 -6.13 -1.69 15.80
C GLU A 66 -7.16 -2.80 16.03
N ILE A 67 -7.51 -3.54 14.97
CA ILE A 67 -8.30 -4.76 15.06
C ILE A 67 -7.34 -5.86 15.54
N ARG A 68 -6.96 -5.81 16.81
CA ARG A 68 -6.39 -6.98 17.48
C ARG A 68 -7.49 -8.02 17.49
N SER A 69 -7.30 -9.09 16.73
CA SER A 69 -8.08 -10.31 16.88
C SER A 69 -8.09 -10.66 18.36
N GLY A 70 -9.28 -10.68 18.97
CA GLY A 70 -9.47 -11.14 20.33
C GLY A 70 -9.15 -12.63 20.40
N SER A 71 -7.88 -12.97 20.51
CA SER A 71 -7.44 -14.25 21.05
C SER A 71 -7.26 -14.03 22.56
N LYS A 72 -8.36 -14.20 23.28
CA LYS A 72 -8.31 -14.76 24.63
C LYS A 72 -7.85 -16.21 24.55
#